data_AF-A0A7K6AXW1-F1
#
_entry.id   AF-A0A7K6AXW1-F1
#
_cell.length_a   1.000
_cell.length_b   1.000
_cell.length_c   1.000
_cell.angle_alpha   90.00
_cell.angle_beta   90.00
_cell.angle_gamma   90.00
#
_symmetry.space_group_name_H-M   'P 1'
#
loop_
_entity.id
_entity.type
_entity.pdbx_description
1 polymer ?
#
loop_
_entity_poly.entity_id
_entity_poly.type
_entity_poly.pdbx_seq_one_letter_code
_entity_poly.pdbx_strand_id
1 'polypeptide(L)'
;EKLRFSEPSNAYDFGQIINAVHAYKDKAACADLLTMIDPQKMPVLLSNKLDGETFLIFIQSLEYYVVGKDPGLVYQHLVHLSKAKRFKVVLALLSKTEKEQVQQLFDLLSEKQNHQYTLEDLKSLKKVYEL
;
A
#
# COMPACT_ATOMS: atom_id res chain seq x y z
N GLU A 1 18.40 -8.54 -9.58
CA GLU A 1 18.99 -7.26 -9.12
C GLU A 1 17.86 -6.41 -8.56
N LYS A 2 18.05 -5.74 -7.42
CA LYS A 2 16.99 -4.92 -6.82
C LYS A 2 16.91 -3.59 -7.57
N LEU A 3 15.72 -3.19 -8.00
CA LEU A 3 15.54 -1.90 -8.66
C LEU A 3 15.83 -0.75 -7.67
N ARG A 4 16.53 0.28 -8.13
CA ARG A 4 16.79 1.49 -7.36
C ARG A 4 16.10 2.66 -8.03
N PHE A 5 15.32 3.39 -7.24
CA PHE A 5 14.53 4.53 -7.70
C PHE A 5 14.82 5.77 -6.85
N SER A 6 14.50 6.93 -7.38
CA SER A 6 14.47 8.21 -6.65
C SER A 6 13.02 8.61 -6.34
N GLU A 7 12.81 9.62 -5.49
CA GLU A 7 11.47 10.02 -5.09
C GLU A 7 10.71 10.54 -6.32
N PRO A 8 9.53 9.98 -6.65
CA PRO A 8 8.78 10.44 -7.79
C PRO A 8 8.22 11.83 -7.57
N SER A 9 8.52 12.72 -8.52
CA SER A 9 8.08 14.13 -8.45
C SER A 9 6.62 14.33 -8.89
N ASN A 10 6.05 13.39 -9.66
CA ASN A 10 4.68 13.48 -10.18
C ASN A 10 4.10 12.09 -10.50
N ALA A 11 2.82 12.06 -10.86
CA ALA A 11 2.08 10.83 -11.16
C ALA A 11 2.62 10.04 -12.38
N TYR A 12 3.24 10.72 -13.35
CA TYR A 12 3.85 10.05 -14.50
C TYR A 12 5.09 9.27 -14.07
N ASP A 13 5.98 9.93 -13.31
CA ASP A 13 7.20 9.30 -12.78
C ASP A 13 6.86 8.11 -11.87
N PHE A 14 5.90 8.29 -10.96
CA PHE A 14 5.38 7.22 -10.12
C PHE A 14 4.89 6.03 -10.98
N GLY A 15 4.10 6.30 -12.02
CA GLY A 15 3.63 5.27 -12.94
C GLY A 15 4.76 4.51 -13.64
N GLN A 16 5.83 5.18 -14.04
CA GLN A 16 7.00 4.54 -14.67
C GLN A 16 7.70 3.59 -13.69
N ILE A 17 7.87 4.01 -12.44
CA ILE A 17 8.45 3.18 -11.38
C ILE A 17 7.58 1.96 -11.12
N ILE A 18 6.26 2.14 -10.99
CA ILE A 18 5.31 1.04 -10.76
C ILE A 18 5.33 0.04 -11.93
N ASN A 19 5.36 0.50 -13.17
CA ASN A 19 5.49 -0.39 -14.32
C ASN A 19 6.78 -1.24 -14.27
N ALA A 20 7.90 -0.64 -13.85
CA ALA A 20 9.15 -1.37 -13.66
C ALA A 20 9.04 -2.38 -12.51
N VAL A 21 8.51 -1.97 -11.35
CA VAL A 21 8.25 -2.85 -10.20
C VAL A 21 7.42 -4.07 -10.61
N HIS A 22 6.38 -3.88 -11.42
CA HIS A 22 5.55 -4.98 -11.95
C HIS A 22 6.32 -5.89 -12.89
N ALA A 23 7.07 -5.33 -13.84
CA ALA A 23 7.86 -6.10 -14.79
C ALA A 23 8.85 -7.05 -14.11
N TYR A 24 9.43 -6.64 -12.98
CA TYR A 24 10.39 -7.44 -12.22
C TYR A 24 9.79 -8.11 -10.97
N LYS A 25 8.51 -7.86 -10.67
CA LYS A 25 7.80 -8.30 -9.46
C LYS A 25 8.58 -7.99 -8.17
N ASP A 26 9.25 -6.85 -8.13
CA ASP A 26 10.21 -6.48 -7.09
C ASP A 26 9.52 -5.80 -5.90
N LYS A 27 9.00 -6.61 -4.98
CA LYS A 27 8.35 -6.17 -3.74
C LYS A 27 9.30 -5.37 -2.82
N ALA A 28 10.60 -5.68 -2.85
CA ALA A 28 11.58 -4.98 -2.02
C ALA A 28 11.81 -3.56 -2.53
N ALA A 29 11.91 -3.38 -3.85
CA ALA A 29 12.00 -2.05 -4.46
C ALA A 29 10.70 -1.26 -4.31
N CYS A 30 9.55 -1.94 -4.38
CA CYS A 30 8.27 -1.33 -4.06
C CYS A 30 8.20 -0.85 -2.60
N ALA A 31 8.70 -1.62 -1.64
CA ALA A 31 8.76 -1.20 -0.24
C ALA A 31 9.64 0.05 -0.06
N ASP A 32 10.81 0.11 -0.70
CA ASP A 32 11.65 1.31 -0.66
C ASP A 32 10.91 2.53 -1.23
N LEU A 33 10.23 2.36 -2.36
CA LEU A 33 9.42 3.41 -2.98
C LEU A 33 8.37 3.94 -1.99
N LEU A 34 7.61 3.02 -1.37
CA LEU A 34 6.58 3.37 -0.38
C LEU A 34 7.19 4.13 0.80
N THR A 35 8.37 3.72 1.28
CA THR A 35 9.05 4.41 2.38
C THR A 35 9.62 5.78 2.03
N MET A 36 9.83 6.05 0.74
CA MET A 36 10.38 7.31 0.26
C MET A 36 9.30 8.37 0.01
N ILE A 37 8.08 7.94 -0.35
CA ILE A 37 6.99 8.85 -0.62
C ILE A 37 6.24 9.22 0.66
N ASP A 38 5.88 10.49 0.78
CA ASP A 38 4.91 10.90 1.79
C ASP A 38 3.55 10.23 1.53
N PRO A 39 2.95 9.51 2.50
CA PRO A 39 1.69 8.81 2.31
C PRO A 39 0.57 9.72 1.80
N GLN A 40 0.56 11.01 2.14
CA GLN A 40 -0.47 11.96 1.68
C GLN A 40 -0.38 12.26 0.18
N LYS A 41 0.80 12.12 -0.42
CA LYS A 41 1.00 12.27 -1.87
C LYS A 41 0.51 11.04 -2.65
N MET A 42 0.40 9.87 -2.00
CA MET A 42 0.00 8.61 -2.63
C MET A 42 -1.24 8.70 -3.53
N PRO A 43 -2.38 9.29 -3.09
CA PRO A 43 -3.59 9.34 -3.92
C PRO A 43 -3.37 10.15 -5.21
N VAL A 44 -2.58 11.23 -5.13
CA VAL A 44 -2.27 12.12 -6.26
C VAL A 44 -1.29 11.44 -7.21
N LEU A 45 -0.26 10.76 -6.69
CA LEU A 45 0.71 10.01 -7.47
C LEU A 45 0.07 8.84 -8.21
N LEU A 46 -0.87 8.13 -7.56
CA LEU A 46 -1.65 7.09 -8.20
C LEU A 46 -2.61 7.64 -9.26
N SER A 47 -3.24 8.80 -9.03
CA SER A 47 -4.20 9.40 -9.96
C SER A 47 -5.27 8.38 -10.40
N ASN A 48 -5.25 7.95 -11.67
CA ASN A 48 -6.12 6.91 -12.25
C ASN A 48 -5.39 5.57 -12.52
N LYS A 49 -4.15 5.41 -12.06
CA LYS A 49 -3.27 4.26 -12.34
C LYS A 49 -3.41 3.12 -11.34
N LEU A 50 -4.14 3.29 -10.24
CA LEU A 50 -4.38 2.18 -9.30
C LEU A 50 -5.23 1.09 -9.98
N ASP A 51 -4.70 -0.12 -9.98
CA ASP A 51 -5.32 -1.38 -10.43
C ASP A 51 -5.06 -2.49 -9.40
N GLY A 52 -5.61 -3.69 -9.62
CA GLY A 52 -5.49 -4.82 -8.69
C GLY A 52 -4.06 -5.30 -8.46
N GLU A 53 -3.24 -5.35 -9.50
CA GLU A 53 -1.84 -5.78 -9.40
C GLU A 53 -1.04 -4.74 -8.59
N THR A 54 -1.20 -3.46 -8.92
CA THR A 54 -0.57 -2.34 -8.17
C THR A 54 -1.01 -2.33 -6.71
N PHE A 55 -2.29 -2.55 -6.45
CA PHE A 55 -2.81 -2.62 -5.09
C PHE A 55 -2.17 -3.77 -4.31
N LEU A 56 -2.13 -4.98 -4.88
CA LEU A 56 -1.59 -6.15 -4.20
C LEU A 56 -0.09 -6.07 -3.95
N ILE A 57 0.69 -5.57 -4.91
CA ILE A 57 2.12 -5.40 -4.69
C ILE A 57 2.39 -4.41 -3.55
N PHE A 58 1.54 -3.39 -3.35
CA PHE A 58 1.65 -2.51 -2.19
C PHE A 58 1.37 -3.25 -0.89
N ILE A 59 0.26 -3.97 -0.80
CA ILE A 59 -0.10 -4.74 0.40
C ILE A 59 1.03 -5.70 0.78
N GLN A 60 1.51 -6.49 -0.18
CA GLN A 60 2.59 -7.47 0.06
C GLN A 60 3.93 -6.81 0.42
N SER A 61 4.24 -5.66 -0.17
CA SER A 61 5.48 -4.93 0.12
C SER A 61 5.45 -4.33 1.53
N LEU A 62 4.31 -3.76 1.92
CA LEU A 62 4.10 -3.23 3.27
C LEU A 62 4.15 -4.36 4.31
N GLU A 63 3.48 -5.48 4.04
CA GLU A 63 3.44 -6.65 4.91
C GLU A 63 4.83 -7.24 5.14
N TYR A 64 5.60 -7.48 4.08
CA TYR A 64 6.85 -8.23 4.23
C TYR A 64 8.04 -7.35 4.67
N TYR A 65 8.08 -6.09 4.22
CA TYR A 65 9.29 -5.26 4.38
C TYR A 65 9.14 -4.07 5.32
N VAL A 66 7.91 -3.60 5.58
CA VAL A 66 7.67 -2.33 6.29
C VAL A 66 7.00 -2.53 7.64
N VAL A 67 6.00 -3.41 7.77
CA VAL A 67 5.19 -3.56 9.01
C VAL A 67 6.03 -3.93 10.23
N GLY A 68 7.11 -4.70 10.04
CA GLY A 68 8.02 -5.06 11.12
C GLY A 68 8.95 -3.93 11.57
N LYS A 69 9.12 -2.89 10.75
CA LYS A 69 10.04 -1.76 11.01
C LYS A 69 9.28 -0.51 11.43
N ASP A 70 8.25 -0.15 10.66
CA ASP A 70 7.44 1.04 10.92
C ASP A 70 5.95 0.77 10.62
N PRO A 71 5.22 0.16 11.58
CA PRO A 71 3.79 -0.13 11.41
C PRO A 71 2.95 1.14 11.28
N GLY A 72 3.43 2.28 11.82
CA GLY A 72 2.75 3.57 11.70
C GLY A 72 2.69 4.06 10.25
N LEU A 73 3.80 3.96 9.52
CA LEU A 73 3.87 4.27 8.10
C LEU A 73 2.98 3.36 7.27
N VAL A 74 2.94 2.06 7.58
CA VAL A 74 2.02 1.11 6.92
C VAL A 74 0.57 1.56 7.09
N TYR A 75 0.16 1.89 8.32
CA TYR A 75 -1.19 2.41 8.58
C TYR A 75 -1.46 3.69 7.76
N GLN A 76 -0.53 4.64 7.73
CA GLN A 76 -0.68 5.87 6.95
C GLN A 76 -0.83 5.57 5.45
N HIS A 77 -0.07 4.63 4.88
CA HIS A 77 -0.25 4.22 3.49
C HIS A 77 -1.62 3.60 3.26
N LEU A 78 -2.12 2.74 4.15
CA LEU A 78 -3.46 2.14 4.00
C LEU A 78 -4.56 3.21 4.06
N VAL A 79 -4.45 4.18 4.97
CA VAL A 79 -5.37 5.32 5.05
C VAL A 79 -5.37 6.11 3.74
N HIS A 80 -4.21 6.43 3.19
CA HIS A 80 -4.13 7.25 1.98
C HIS A 80 -4.45 6.45 0.72
N LEU A 81 -4.11 5.17 0.65
CA LEU A 81 -4.51 4.29 -0.44
C LEU A 81 -6.04 4.21 -0.57
N SER A 82 -6.77 4.24 0.56
CA SER A 82 -8.24 4.27 0.58
C SER A 82 -8.83 5.55 -0.06
N LYS A 83 -8.04 6.63 -0.14
CA LYS A 83 -8.44 7.91 -0.75
C LYS A 83 -8.16 7.96 -2.26
N ALA A 84 -7.50 6.95 -2.82
CA ALA A 84 -7.20 6.91 -4.25
C ALA A 84 -8.49 6.77 -5.08
N LYS A 85 -8.54 7.45 -6.25
CA LYS A 85 -9.76 7.53 -7.08
C LYS A 85 -10.34 6.18 -7.49
N ARG A 86 -9.47 5.20 -7.79
CA ARG A 86 -9.90 3.84 -8.21
C ARG A 86 -9.98 2.84 -7.06
N PHE A 87 -9.78 3.26 -5.80
CA PHE A 87 -9.72 2.36 -4.65
C PHE A 87 -10.96 1.44 -4.56
N LYS A 88 -12.17 2.00 -4.53
CA LYS A 88 -13.41 1.21 -4.44
C LYS A 88 -13.58 0.23 -5.59
N VAL A 89 -13.20 0.62 -6.80
CA VAL A 89 -13.29 -0.24 -7.98
C VAL A 89 -12.33 -1.41 -7.85
N VAL A 90 -11.08 -1.15 -7.44
CA VAL A 90 -10.08 -2.20 -7.25
C VAL A 90 -10.49 -3.14 -6.11
N LEU A 91 -10.96 -2.59 -4.99
CA LEU A 91 -11.40 -3.37 -3.83
C LEU A 91 -12.55 -4.33 -4.16
N ALA A 92 -13.52 -3.87 -4.96
CA ALA A 92 -14.65 -4.67 -5.41
C ALA A 92 -14.25 -5.80 -6.38
N LEU A 93 -13.11 -5.67 -7.06
CA LEU A 93 -12.59 -6.66 -7.99
C LEU A 93 -11.65 -7.68 -7.33
N LEU A 94 -11.29 -7.50 -6.06
CA LEU A 94 -10.43 -8.45 -5.36
C LEU A 94 -11.17 -9.77 -5.11
N SER A 95 -10.47 -10.85 -5.43
CA SER A 95 -10.81 -12.22 -5.11
C SER A 95 -10.76 -12.45 -3.60
N LYS A 96 -11.39 -13.54 -3.15
CA LYS A 96 -11.37 -13.95 -1.73
C LYS A 96 -9.94 -14.06 -1.19
N THR A 97 -9.06 -14.76 -1.92
CA THR A 97 -7.65 -14.94 -1.53
C THR A 97 -6.87 -13.62 -1.47
N GLU A 98 -7.19 -12.67 -2.35
CA GLU A 98 -6.57 -11.35 -2.36
C GLU A 98 -7.02 -10.54 -1.15
N LYS A 99 -8.31 -10.59 -0.80
CA LYS A 99 -8.83 -9.98 0.44
C LYS A 99 -8.25 -10.63 1.70
N GLU A 100 -8.01 -11.94 1.70
CA GLU A 100 -7.33 -12.63 2.81
C GLU A 100 -5.90 -12.12 3.03
N GLN A 101 -5.15 -11.78 1.96
CA GLN A 101 -3.83 -11.14 2.11
C GLN A 101 -3.92 -9.74 2.72
N VAL A 102 -4.92 -8.94 2.30
CA VAL A 102 -5.14 -7.64 2.94
C VAL A 102 -5.45 -7.83 4.43
N GLN A 103 -6.29 -8.81 4.76
CA GLN A 103 -6.65 -9.13 6.14
C GLN A 103 -5.43 -9.46 6.99
N GLN A 104 -4.50 -10.28 6.48
CA GLN A 104 -3.26 -10.65 7.18
C GLN A 104 -2.43 -9.41 7.55
N LEU A 105 -2.32 -8.42 6.66
CA LEU A 105 -1.66 -7.16 6.99
C LEU A 105 -2.35 -6.41 8.14
N PHE A 106 -3.68 -6.39 8.19
CA PHE A 106 -4.43 -5.76 9.29
C PHE A 106 -4.27 -6.51 10.62
N ASP A 107 -4.20 -7.83 10.60
CA ASP A 107 -3.93 -8.63 11.78
C ASP A 107 -2.52 -8.31 12.33
N LEU A 108 -1.51 -8.28 11.46
CA LEU A 108 -0.14 -7.89 11.84
C LEU A 108 -0.08 -6.47 12.43
N LEU A 109 -0.81 -5.51 11.86
CA LEU A 109 -0.90 -4.15 12.41
C LEU A 109 -1.57 -4.11 13.79
N SER A 110 -2.55 -4.99 14.03
CA SER A 110 -3.24 -5.09 15.33
C SER A 110 -2.32 -5.64 16.41
N GLU A 111 -1.40 -6.54 16.06
CA GLU A 111 -0.37 -7.06 16.96
C GLU A 111 0.74 -6.05 17.23
N LYS A 112 1.08 -5.22 16.23
CA LYS A 112 2.14 -4.21 16.30
C LYS A 112 1.59 -2.88 16.82
N GLN A 113 1.47 -2.76 18.15
CA GLN A 113 1.08 -1.49 18.77
C GLN A 113 2.05 -0.36 18.42
N ASN A 114 1.51 0.80 18.05
CA ASN A 114 2.26 2.03 17.80
C ASN A 114 1.40 3.24 18.23
N HIS A 115 2.03 4.41 18.40
CA HIS A 115 1.37 5.66 18.79
C HIS A 115 0.60 6.33 17.64
N GLN A 116 0.79 5.87 16.40
CA GLN A 116 0.23 6.48 15.19
C GLN A 116 -1.24 6.12 14.93
N TYR A 117 -1.77 5.09 15.59
CA TYR A 117 -3.16 4.65 15.45
C TYR A 117 -3.61 3.82 16.66
N THR A 118 -4.92 3.75 16.88
CA THR A 118 -5.53 2.85 17.86
C THR A 118 -6.12 1.60 17.19
N LEU A 119 -6.49 0.60 17.99
CA LEU A 119 -7.24 -0.57 17.49
C LEU A 119 -8.61 -0.17 16.92
N GLU A 120 -9.21 0.91 17.42
CA GLU A 120 -10.48 1.44 16.90
C GLU A 120 -10.30 2.10 15.53
N ASP A 121 -9.20 2.82 15.33
CA ASP A 121 -8.82 3.35 14.02
C ASP A 121 -8.61 2.22 13.01
N LEU A 122 -7.87 1.17 13.38
CA LEU A 122 -7.67 0.00 12.53
C LEU A 122 -9.00 -0.69 12.20
N LYS A 123 -9.89 -0.85 13.18
CA LYS A 123 -11.22 -1.44 12.95
C LYS A 123 -12.05 -0.60 12.00
N SER A 124 -11.95 0.73 12.09
CA SER A 124 -12.63 1.66 11.20
C SER A 124 -12.07 1.59 9.78
N LEU A 125 -10.74 1.53 9.66
CA LEU A 125 -10.06 1.39 8.38
C LEU A 125 -10.37 0.02 7.73
N LYS A 126 -10.39 -1.06 8.51
CA LYS A 126 -10.74 -2.41 8.04
C LYS A 126 -12.12 -2.45 7.37
N LYS A 127 -13.11 -1.73 7.93
CA LYS A 127 -14.44 -1.57 7.30
C LYS A 127 -14.38 -0.85 5.94
N VAL A 128 -13.49 0.13 5.78
CA VAL A 128 -13.28 0.82 4.50
C VAL A 128 -12.73 -0.13 3.44
N TYR A 129 -11.94 -1.11 3.85
CA TYR A 129 -11.42 -2.19 3.01
C TYR A 129 -12.42 -3.37 2.86
N GLU A 130 -13.64 -3.26 3.38
CA GLU A 130 -14.67 -4.30 3.28
C GLU A 130 -14.19 -5.68 3.77
N LEU A 131 -13.45 -5.69 4.88
CA LEU A 131 -12.88 -6.85 5.57
C LEU A 131 -13.50 -7.10 6.95
#